data_AF-A0A1A0M8V8-F1
#
_entry.id   AF-A0A1A0M8V8-F1
#
_cell.length_a   1.000
_cell.length_b   1.000
_cell.length_c   1.000
_cell.angle_alpha   90.00
_cell.angle_beta   90.00
_cell.angle_gamma   90.00
#
_symmetry.space_group_name_H-M   'P 1'
#
loop_
_entity.id
_entity.type
_entity.pdbx_description
1 polymer ?
#
loop_
_entity_poly.entity_id
_entity_poly.type
_entity_poly.pdbx_seq_one_letter_code
_entity_poly.pdbx_strand_id
1 'polypeptide(L)'
;MGLNTVLITEYDNYDDIAFTEGADYAAAVAKIFASFGIERDPGAAPVQGRVGATDLNTAMNAWKYSPAGAVVYWLGHGAGYGAPQSPGRLLHSESIREKTHNGVIPGTLADALVDLGMNTKLVVLIIEACRIDAFVRAVKECLREAPQYKCPTLILCSSETVTVPGRVLSVLEEVIEDVCGADAEISLARIACEFELRRSSMKVANEPLDLDKAALTRTTQLPTGQTLDVHRLLRDVVDRLPPDERLHFVAKAQSAGSGELTWNFEGRDEERRAVRTWLDTEDEPICIVRGKGGQGKSAFLGDIVTRSRPELCEALVRAGLMTEVDSWTDLASPNTVILWFPRDRGGFLMPLPA
;
A
#
# COMPACT_ATOMS: atom_id res chain seq x y z
N MET A 1 7.23 -4.39 -6.40
CA MET A 1 6.91 -5.83 -6.29
C MET A 1 7.62 -6.42 -5.08
N GLY A 2 6.99 -6.38 -3.90
CA GLY A 2 7.60 -6.84 -2.64
C GLY A 2 6.66 -7.69 -1.78
N LEU A 3 5.48 -8.03 -2.29
CA LEU A 3 4.50 -8.83 -1.57
C LEU A 3 4.56 -10.31 -2.00
N ASN A 4 4.79 -11.20 -1.05
CA ASN A 4 4.85 -12.64 -1.21
C ASN A 4 3.73 -13.29 -0.39
N THR A 5 2.97 -14.21 -1.01
CA THR A 5 1.80 -14.82 -0.37
C THR A 5 1.85 -16.34 -0.50
N VAL A 6 1.62 -17.03 0.61
CA VAL A 6 1.54 -18.49 0.73
C VAL A 6 0.26 -18.83 1.45
N LEU A 7 -0.71 -19.42 0.75
CA LEU A 7 -2.06 -19.72 1.20
C LEU A 7 -2.36 -21.22 1.05
N ILE A 8 -1.93 -22.03 2.01
CA ILE A 8 -2.10 -23.49 1.93
C ILE A 8 -3.47 -23.83 2.53
N THR A 9 -4.41 -24.25 1.68
CA THR A 9 -5.81 -24.43 2.07
C THR A 9 -6.28 -25.87 1.94
N GLU A 10 -5.62 -26.68 1.11
CA GLU A 10 -5.97 -28.08 0.91
C GLU A 10 -4.91 -28.99 1.52
N TYR A 11 -5.32 -30.02 2.26
CA TYR A 11 -4.42 -30.90 2.98
C TYR A 11 -4.80 -32.38 2.82
N ASP A 12 -3.79 -33.26 2.86
CA ASP A 12 -4.00 -34.71 2.79
C ASP A 12 -4.33 -35.33 4.15
N ASN A 13 -3.70 -34.80 5.22
CA ASN A 13 -3.75 -35.38 6.57
C ASN A 13 -4.29 -34.40 7.63
N TYR A 14 -4.82 -33.28 7.17
CA TYR A 14 -5.40 -32.21 7.99
C TYR A 14 -6.69 -31.75 7.34
N ASP A 15 -7.54 -31.09 8.13
CA ASP A 15 -8.78 -30.51 7.60
C ASP A 15 -8.44 -29.34 6.67
N ASP A 16 -9.16 -29.22 5.56
CA ASP A 16 -9.00 -28.07 4.66
C ASP A 16 -9.39 -26.77 5.36
N ILE A 17 -8.75 -25.67 4.97
CA ILE A 17 -9.09 -24.33 5.46
C ILE A 17 -10.13 -23.74 4.53
N ALA A 18 -11.37 -23.65 5.01
CA ALA A 18 -12.42 -22.93 4.32
C ALA A 18 -12.20 -21.42 4.49
N PHE A 19 -12.17 -20.69 3.38
CA PHE A 19 -12.25 -19.24 3.40
C PHE A 19 -13.70 -18.78 3.56
N THR A 20 -13.88 -17.61 4.15
CA THR A 20 -15.16 -16.91 4.08
C THR A 20 -15.50 -16.67 2.60
N GLU A 21 -16.76 -16.87 2.21
CA GLU A 21 -17.20 -16.67 0.83
C GLU A 21 -16.83 -15.25 0.33
N GLY A 22 -16.16 -15.18 -0.81
CA GLY A 22 -15.68 -13.92 -1.40
C GLY A 22 -14.41 -13.33 -0.76
N ALA A 23 -13.83 -13.96 0.26
CA ALA A 23 -12.57 -13.49 0.84
C ALA A 23 -11.37 -13.80 -0.08
N ASP A 24 -10.62 -12.76 -0.43
CA ASP A 24 -9.31 -12.87 -1.06
C ASP A 24 -8.25 -12.27 -0.13
N TYR A 25 -7.63 -13.12 0.68
CA TYR A 25 -6.62 -12.69 1.65
C TYR A 25 -5.34 -12.17 0.99
N ALA A 26 -5.00 -12.64 -0.21
CA ALA A 26 -3.85 -12.12 -0.96
C ALA A 26 -4.13 -10.68 -1.45
N ALA A 27 -5.34 -10.41 -1.93
CA ALA A 27 -5.77 -9.06 -2.27
C ALA A 27 -5.89 -8.16 -1.03
N ALA A 28 -6.37 -8.68 0.10
CA ALA A 28 -6.48 -7.93 1.35
C ALA A 28 -5.10 -7.41 1.84
N VAL A 29 -4.09 -8.29 1.90
CA VAL A 29 -2.73 -7.85 2.27
C VAL A 29 -2.12 -6.92 1.21
N ALA A 30 -2.39 -7.13 -0.07
CA ALA A 30 -1.97 -6.21 -1.13
C ALA A 30 -2.54 -4.81 -0.94
N LYS A 31 -3.83 -4.70 -0.60
CA LYS A 31 -4.50 -3.42 -0.35
C LYS A 31 -3.84 -2.67 0.81
N ILE A 32 -3.58 -3.34 1.93
CA ILE A 32 -2.97 -2.73 3.13
C ILE A 32 -1.61 -2.08 2.79
N PHE A 33 -0.81 -2.73 1.94
CA PHE A 33 0.56 -2.29 1.65
C PHE A 33 0.73 -1.50 0.34
N ALA A 34 -0.32 -1.39 -0.48
CA ALA A 34 -0.27 -0.75 -1.80
C ALA A 34 0.22 0.70 -1.73
N SER A 35 -0.28 1.48 -0.77
CA SER A 35 0.09 2.90 -0.61
C SER A 35 1.57 3.11 -0.25
N PHE A 36 2.30 2.07 0.14
CA PHE A 36 3.75 2.11 0.43
C PHE A 36 4.60 1.60 -0.74
N GLY A 37 4.00 1.30 -1.90
CA GLY A 37 4.70 0.78 -3.07
C GLY A 37 5.15 -0.67 -2.92
N ILE A 38 4.61 -1.39 -1.93
CA ILE A 38 4.82 -2.82 -1.74
C ILE A 38 3.63 -3.54 -2.37
N GLU A 39 3.75 -3.73 -3.68
CA GLU A 39 2.71 -4.37 -4.49
C GLU A 39 3.03 -5.82 -4.79
N ARG A 40 1.98 -6.57 -5.16
CA ARG A 40 2.10 -7.90 -5.76
C ARG A 40 2.61 -7.79 -7.20
N ASP A 41 3.37 -8.78 -7.65
CA ASP A 41 3.69 -8.91 -9.07
C ASP A 41 2.41 -9.31 -9.84
N PRO A 42 1.94 -8.49 -10.80
CA PRO A 42 0.73 -8.79 -11.58
C PRO A 42 0.85 -10.06 -12.42
N GLY A 43 2.07 -10.51 -12.74
CA GLY A 43 2.32 -11.77 -13.45
C GLY A 43 2.42 -13.00 -12.54
N ALA A 44 2.47 -12.82 -11.21
CA ALA A 44 2.62 -13.92 -10.26
C ALA A 44 1.29 -14.27 -9.59
N ALA A 45 0.80 -15.49 -9.82
CA ALA A 45 -0.27 -16.09 -9.02
C ALA A 45 0.18 -16.25 -7.55
N PRO A 46 -0.73 -16.15 -6.56
CA PRO A 46 -0.35 -16.43 -5.19
C PRO A 46 -0.10 -17.94 -5.08
N VAL A 47 0.83 -18.36 -4.22
CA VAL A 47 1.00 -19.79 -3.95
C VAL A 47 -0.19 -20.21 -3.11
N GLN A 48 -1.16 -20.91 -3.70
CA GLN A 48 -2.41 -21.25 -3.02
C GLN A 48 -2.90 -22.66 -3.28
N GLY A 49 -3.77 -23.16 -2.39
CA GLY A 49 -4.46 -24.44 -2.56
C GLY A 49 -3.65 -25.59 -2.01
N ARG A 50 -3.49 -26.62 -2.85
CA ARG A 50 -2.65 -27.79 -2.59
C ARG A 50 -1.21 -27.51 -2.99
N VAL A 51 -0.33 -27.38 -2.00
CA VAL A 51 1.09 -27.00 -2.17
C VAL A 51 1.97 -28.04 -1.48
N GLY A 52 2.78 -28.76 -2.26
CA GLY A 52 3.76 -29.73 -1.76
C GLY A 52 5.01 -29.08 -1.18
N ALA A 53 5.86 -29.88 -0.52
CA ALA A 53 7.09 -29.37 0.09
C ALA A 53 8.06 -28.74 -0.92
N THR A 54 8.19 -29.34 -2.11
CA THR A 54 9.09 -28.85 -3.16
C THR A 54 8.61 -27.51 -3.70
N ASP A 55 7.33 -27.38 -4.08
CA ASP A 55 6.77 -26.14 -4.61
C ASP A 55 6.85 -25.00 -3.59
N LEU A 56 6.63 -25.33 -2.31
CA LEU A 56 6.77 -24.38 -1.22
C LEU A 56 8.20 -23.89 -1.05
N ASN A 57 9.19 -24.78 -1.05
CA ASN A 57 10.60 -24.39 -0.99
C ASN A 57 11.01 -23.56 -2.21
N THR A 58 10.56 -23.94 -3.41
CA THR A 58 10.77 -23.16 -4.63
C THR A 58 10.18 -21.76 -4.51
N ALA A 59 8.97 -21.64 -3.94
CA ALA A 59 8.32 -20.35 -3.72
C ALA A 59 9.07 -19.47 -2.73
N MET A 60 9.52 -20.02 -1.59
CA MET A 60 10.30 -19.27 -0.59
C MET A 60 11.62 -18.77 -1.16
N ASN A 61 12.32 -19.60 -1.93
CA ASN A 61 13.57 -19.22 -2.60
C ASN A 61 13.36 -18.20 -3.74
N ALA A 62 12.12 -18.03 -4.21
CA ALA A 62 11.76 -17.10 -5.28
C ALA A 62 11.10 -15.81 -4.76
N TRP A 63 11.05 -15.60 -3.44
CA TRP A 63 10.44 -14.41 -2.86
C TRP A 63 11.02 -13.12 -3.43
N LYS A 64 10.11 -12.23 -3.81
CA LYS A 64 10.42 -10.95 -4.42
C LYS A 64 10.60 -9.89 -3.34
N TYR A 65 11.45 -8.92 -3.64
CA TYR A 65 11.71 -7.77 -2.78
C TYR A 65 11.43 -6.46 -3.53
N SER A 66 11.09 -5.43 -2.77
CA SER A 66 11.02 -4.05 -3.26
C SER A 66 12.04 -3.20 -2.49
N PRO A 67 12.62 -2.15 -3.10
CA PRO A 67 13.41 -1.17 -2.37
C PRO A 67 12.65 -0.47 -1.24
N ALA A 68 11.32 -0.50 -1.26
CA ALA A 68 10.45 0.04 -0.22
C ALA A 68 10.28 -0.89 1.01
N GLY A 69 10.53 -2.20 0.84
CA GLY A 69 10.22 -3.21 1.84
C GLY A 69 9.76 -4.52 1.22
N ALA A 70 9.67 -5.57 2.02
CA ALA A 70 9.05 -6.83 1.63
C ALA A 70 7.99 -7.24 2.66
N VAL A 71 6.91 -7.84 2.17
CA VAL A 71 5.85 -8.41 2.99
C VAL A 71 5.74 -9.88 2.63
N VAL A 72 5.72 -10.74 3.64
CA VAL A 72 5.47 -12.18 3.49
C VAL A 72 4.21 -12.50 4.28
N TYR A 73 3.16 -12.95 3.61
CA TYR A 73 1.94 -13.41 4.24
C TYR A 73 1.78 -14.91 4.10
N TRP A 74 1.66 -15.58 5.24
CA TRP A 74 1.43 -17.02 5.35
C TRP A 74 0.08 -17.29 6.00
N LEU A 75 -0.75 -18.07 5.31
CA LEU A 75 -1.99 -18.63 5.82
C LEU A 75 -1.96 -20.15 5.63
N GLY A 76 -2.19 -20.90 6.70
CA GLY A 76 -2.16 -22.36 6.67
C GLY A 76 -2.23 -22.97 8.05
N HIS A 77 -2.03 -24.28 8.14
CA HIS A 77 -1.90 -24.95 9.43
C HIS A 77 -0.50 -24.82 10.01
N GLY A 78 -0.45 -24.74 11.34
CA GLY A 78 0.75 -24.93 12.14
C GLY A 78 0.64 -26.20 12.96
N ALA A 79 1.77 -26.83 13.26
CA ALA A 79 1.84 -27.94 14.20
C ALA A 79 2.93 -27.70 15.23
N GLY A 80 2.56 -27.63 16.50
CA GLY A 80 3.48 -27.47 17.61
C GLY A 80 2.82 -27.78 18.94
N TYR A 81 3.63 -28.27 19.88
CA TYR A 81 3.24 -28.47 21.28
C TYR A 81 3.56 -27.24 22.16
N GLY A 82 4.06 -26.16 21.56
CA GLY A 82 4.38 -24.91 22.27
C GLY A 82 5.62 -24.98 23.17
N ALA A 83 6.44 -26.02 23.06
CA ALA A 83 7.63 -26.23 23.89
C ALA A 83 8.90 -25.72 23.18
N PRO A 84 9.86 -25.08 23.87
CA PRO A 84 11.10 -24.57 23.27
C PRO A 84 11.91 -25.62 22.48
N GLN A 85 11.96 -26.85 23.00
CA GLN A 85 12.65 -27.99 22.39
C GLN A 85 11.94 -28.59 21.17
N SER A 86 10.72 -28.15 20.88
CA SER A 86 9.93 -28.54 19.71
C SER A 86 9.10 -27.32 19.28
N PRO A 87 9.74 -26.30 18.68
CA PRO A 87 9.14 -24.99 18.42
C PRO A 87 7.93 -25.07 17.48
N GLY A 88 7.74 -26.20 16.80
CA GLY A 88 6.66 -26.43 15.87
C GLY A 88 7.12 -26.21 14.43
N ARG A 89 6.16 -26.20 13.51
CA ARG A 89 6.38 -26.09 12.07
C ARG A 89 5.13 -25.54 11.39
N LEU A 90 5.31 -24.91 10.23
CA LEU A 90 4.23 -24.60 9.31
C LEU A 90 4.03 -25.79 8.36
N LEU A 91 2.78 -26.14 8.08
CA LEU A 91 2.45 -27.35 7.34
C LEU A 91 2.20 -27.05 5.87
N HIS A 92 2.71 -27.92 5.01
CA HIS A 92 2.33 -28.02 3.59
C HIS A 92 1.26 -29.10 3.40
N SER A 93 0.67 -29.21 2.20
CA SER A 93 -0.50 -30.06 1.96
C SER A 93 -0.26 -31.54 2.28
N GLU A 94 0.93 -32.04 1.95
CA GLU A 94 1.35 -33.43 2.17
C GLU A 94 1.91 -33.68 3.59
N SER A 95 1.86 -32.69 4.49
CA SER A 95 2.40 -32.85 5.84
C SER A 95 1.66 -33.95 6.61
N ILE A 96 2.38 -34.71 7.44
CA ILE A 96 1.87 -35.86 8.21
C ILE A 96 1.94 -35.53 9.70
N ARG A 97 0.88 -35.86 10.45
CA ARG A 97 0.74 -35.53 11.88
C ARG A 97 1.88 -36.09 12.74
N GLU A 98 2.22 -37.36 12.55
CA GLU A 98 3.21 -38.08 13.36
C GLU A 98 4.67 -37.71 13.04
N LYS A 99 4.93 -37.08 11.89
CA LYS A 99 6.29 -36.75 11.44
C LYS A 99 6.66 -35.31 11.83
N THR A 100 7.47 -35.18 12.87
CA THR A 100 7.90 -33.88 13.43
C THR A 100 8.77 -33.04 12.48
N HIS A 101 9.42 -33.67 11.51
CA HIS A 101 10.27 -33.00 10.50
C HIS A 101 9.54 -32.71 9.18
N ASN A 102 8.24 -33.04 9.08
CA ASN A 102 7.45 -32.86 7.86
C ASN A 102 6.71 -31.51 7.91
N GLY A 103 7.24 -30.49 7.24
CA GLY A 103 6.78 -29.10 7.26
C GLY A 103 7.94 -28.11 7.18
N VAL A 104 7.63 -26.81 7.18
CA VAL A 104 8.64 -25.73 7.27
C VAL A 104 8.99 -25.50 8.73
N ILE A 105 10.25 -25.75 9.07
CA ILE A 105 10.82 -25.53 10.41
C ILE A 105 11.37 -24.09 10.53
N PRO A 106 11.56 -23.57 11.77
CA PRO A 106 12.00 -22.19 11.97
C PRO A 106 13.25 -21.78 11.21
N GLY A 107 14.28 -22.65 11.19
CA GLY A 107 15.54 -22.38 10.49
C GLY A 107 15.35 -22.20 8.98
N THR A 108 14.55 -23.05 8.33
CA THR A 108 14.28 -22.93 6.89
C THR A 108 13.57 -21.63 6.54
N LEU A 109 12.61 -21.20 7.36
CA LEU A 109 11.95 -19.90 7.17
C LEU A 109 12.92 -18.73 7.42
N ALA A 110 13.75 -18.83 8.47
CA ALA A 110 14.76 -17.83 8.77
C ALA A 110 15.78 -17.68 7.63
N ASP A 111 16.25 -18.77 7.03
CA ASP A 111 17.18 -18.74 5.89
C ASP A 111 16.56 -18.00 4.70
N ALA A 112 15.31 -18.30 4.34
CA ALA A 112 14.60 -17.59 3.27
C ALA A 112 14.42 -16.09 3.58
N LEU A 113 14.16 -15.75 4.85
CA LEU A 113 14.07 -14.35 5.28
C LEU A 113 15.41 -13.64 5.28
N VAL A 114 16.51 -14.34 5.55
CA VAL A 114 17.87 -13.80 5.43
C VAL A 114 18.15 -13.41 3.99
N ASP A 115 17.86 -14.30 3.04
CA ASP A 115 18.04 -14.03 1.61
C ASP A 115 17.19 -12.86 1.12
N LEU A 116 15.92 -12.81 1.55
CA LEU A 116 15.04 -11.69 1.29
C LEU A 116 15.57 -10.38 1.89
N GLY A 117 16.01 -10.45 3.15
CA GLY A 117 16.51 -9.34 3.96
C GLY A 117 17.76 -8.66 3.39
N MET A 118 18.59 -9.39 2.64
CA MET A 118 19.78 -8.81 1.98
C MET A 118 19.43 -7.75 0.92
N ASN A 119 18.21 -7.78 0.38
CA ASN A 119 17.82 -6.98 -0.77
C ASN A 119 16.69 -5.98 -0.47
N THR A 120 16.25 -5.88 0.79
CA THR A 120 15.13 -5.02 1.21
C THR A 120 15.48 -4.20 2.44
N LYS A 121 14.81 -3.06 2.61
CA LYS A 121 15.00 -2.16 3.76
C LYS A 121 14.35 -2.66 5.04
N LEU A 122 13.30 -3.45 4.91
CA LEU A 122 12.52 -4.01 6.02
C LEU A 122 11.73 -5.23 5.55
N VAL A 123 11.33 -6.06 6.50
CA VAL A 123 10.39 -7.17 6.29
C VAL A 123 9.21 -7.08 7.25
N VAL A 124 8.00 -7.26 6.74
CA VAL A 124 6.83 -7.56 7.56
C VAL A 124 6.41 -9.01 7.28
N LEU A 125 6.52 -9.86 8.28
CA LEU A 125 6.14 -11.27 8.22
C LEU A 125 4.81 -11.46 8.93
N ILE A 126 3.79 -11.94 8.23
CA ILE A 126 2.44 -12.14 8.76
C ILE A 126 2.14 -13.63 8.70
N ILE A 127 1.88 -14.26 9.85
CA ILE A 127 1.61 -15.70 9.94
C ILE A 127 0.29 -15.96 10.63
N GLU A 128 -0.68 -16.47 9.87
CA GLU A 128 -1.96 -16.95 10.37
C GLU A 128 -1.98 -18.48 10.33
N ALA A 129 -1.60 -19.09 11.45
CA ALA A 129 -1.56 -20.52 11.62
C ALA A 129 -1.73 -20.91 13.10
N CYS A 130 -2.27 -22.09 13.35
CA CYS A 130 -2.55 -22.57 14.70
C CYS A 130 -1.25 -22.89 15.47
N ARG A 131 -1.20 -22.51 16.76
CA ARG A 131 -0.14 -22.93 17.72
C ARG A 131 1.29 -22.58 17.29
N ILE A 132 1.48 -21.38 16.76
CA ILE A 132 2.76 -20.93 16.19
C ILE A 132 3.61 -20.06 17.14
N ASP A 133 3.20 -19.78 18.37
CA ASP A 133 3.94 -18.86 19.25
C ASP A 133 5.39 -19.30 19.53
N ALA A 134 5.61 -20.61 19.71
CA ALA A 134 6.95 -21.16 19.88
C ALA A 134 7.75 -21.16 18.55
N PHE A 135 7.05 -21.31 17.41
CA PHE A 135 7.64 -21.29 16.08
C PHE A 135 8.15 -19.90 15.75
N VAL A 136 7.31 -18.87 15.95
CA VAL A 136 7.67 -17.47 15.70
C VAL A 136 8.85 -17.03 16.56
N ARG A 137 8.85 -17.37 17.86
CA ARG A 137 9.98 -17.09 18.75
C ARG A 137 11.27 -17.77 18.27
N ALA A 138 11.19 -19.01 17.82
CA ALA A 138 12.35 -19.72 17.27
C ALA A 138 12.84 -19.10 15.96
N VAL A 139 11.95 -18.66 15.05
CA VAL A 139 12.34 -17.93 13.83
C VAL A 139 13.09 -16.65 14.19
N LYS A 140 12.55 -15.87 15.13
CA LYS A 140 13.20 -14.64 15.63
C LYS A 140 14.58 -14.91 16.24
N GLU A 141 14.75 -16.03 16.95
CA GLU A 141 16.07 -16.42 17.47
C GLU A 141 17.04 -16.78 16.34
N CYS A 142 16.62 -17.61 15.38
CA CYS A 142 17.43 -17.95 14.21
C CYS A 142 17.88 -16.70 13.44
N LEU A 143 17.00 -15.70 13.28
CA LEU A 143 17.33 -14.43 12.64
C LEU A 143 18.33 -13.60 13.46
N ARG A 144 18.24 -13.63 14.80
CA ARG A 144 19.19 -12.93 15.68
C ARG A 144 20.58 -13.57 15.66
N GLU A 145 20.61 -14.90 15.61
CA GLU A 145 21.85 -15.69 15.56
C GLU A 145 22.56 -15.61 14.20
N ALA A 146 21.82 -15.33 13.12
CA ALA A 146 22.37 -15.16 11.78
C ALA A 146 23.19 -13.86 11.66
N PRO A 147 24.54 -13.93 11.57
CA PRO A 147 25.38 -12.72 11.63
C PRO A 147 25.12 -11.74 10.48
N GLN A 148 24.79 -12.28 9.30
CA GLN A 148 24.49 -11.54 8.07
C GLN A 148 23.12 -10.84 8.13
N TYR A 149 22.24 -11.20 9.06
CA TYR A 149 20.92 -10.59 9.13
C TYR A 149 20.97 -9.24 9.85
N LYS A 150 20.53 -8.21 9.14
CA LYS A 150 20.45 -6.82 9.65
C LYS A 150 19.15 -6.12 9.24
N CYS A 151 18.25 -6.85 8.59
CA CYS A 151 17.01 -6.29 8.06
C CYS A 151 15.99 -6.17 9.21
N PRO A 152 15.50 -4.96 9.53
CA PRO A 152 14.44 -4.78 10.50
C PRO A 152 13.21 -5.60 10.15
N THR A 153 12.68 -6.33 11.13
CA THR A 153 11.60 -7.28 10.90
C THR A 153 10.50 -7.16 11.93
N LEU A 154 9.28 -6.96 11.46
CA LEU A 154 8.08 -7.05 12.27
C LEU A 154 7.37 -8.36 11.95
N ILE A 155 7.29 -9.26 12.93
CA ILE A 155 6.51 -10.49 12.79
C ILE A 155 5.15 -10.30 13.47
N LEU A 156 4.07 -10.53 12.74
CA LEU A 156 2.69 -10.48 13.21
C LEU A 156 2.09 -11.89 13.10
N CYS A 157 1.44 -12.37 14.14
CA CYS A 157 0.96 -13.74 14.15
C CYS A 157 -0.35 -13.94 14.91
N SER A 158 -1.06 -15.03 14.58
CA SER A 158 -2.12 -15.55 15.44
C SER A 158 -1.52 -16.26 16.66
N SER A 159 -2.02 -15.96 17.85
CA SER A 159 -1.67 -16.65 19.10
C SER A 159 -2.74 -17.65 19.52
N GLU A 160 -3.56 -18.11 18.58
CA GLU A 160 -4.65 -19.05 18.84
C GLU A 160 -4.23 -20.51 18.72
N THR A 161 -4.90 -21.34 19.51
CA THR A 161 -4.89 -22.79 19.34
C THR A 161 -5.62 -23.23 18.07
N VAL A 162 -6.58 -22.41 17.60
CA VAL A 162 -7.32 -22.52 16.35
C VAL A 162 -7.43 -21.12 15.76
N THR A 163 -6.76 -20.88 14.63
CA THR A 163 -6.72 -19.56 13.99
C THR A 163 -7.98 -19.32 13.16
N VAL A 164 -8.54 -18.12 13.28
CA VAL A 164 -9.53 -17.60 12.32
C VAL A 164 -8.80 -16.76 11.27
N PRO A 165 -8.85 -17.16 9.98
CA PRO A 165 -8.20 -16.42 8.90
C PRO A 165 -8.65 -14.95 8.83
N GLY A 166 -7.70 -14.04 8.60
CA GLY A 166 -7.90 -12.60 8.45
C GLY A 166 -7.88 -11.78 9.74
N ARG A 167 -7.77 -12.39 10.92
CA ARG A 167 -7.74 -11.64 12.18
C ARG A 167 -6.52 -10.74 12.32
N VAL A 168 -5.34 -11.23 11.96
CA VAL A 168 -4.11 -10.42 12.00
C VAL A 168 -4.22 -9.29 10.98
N LEU A 169 -4.74 -9.59 9.78
CA LEU A 169 -4.96 -8.59 8.74
C LEU A 169 -5.95 -7.51 9.16
N SER A 170 -7.04 -7.86 9.84
CA SER A 170 -8.04 -6.89 10.32
C SER A 170 -7.46 -5.91 11.33
N VAL A 171 -6.67 -6.39 12.32
CA VAL A 171 -6.01 -5.50 13.28
C VAL A 171 -4.95 -4.64 12.58
N LEU A 172 -4.22 -5.20 11.62
CA LEU A 172 -3.21 -4.47 10.88
C LEU A 172 -3.83 -3.38 9.98
N GLU A 173 -4.96 -3.68 9.31
CA GLU A 173 -5.71 -2.71 8.51
C GLU A 173 -6.22 -1.57 9.39
N GLU A 174 -6.78 -1.87 10.57
CA GLU A 174 -7.18 -0.85 11.55
C GLU A 174 -5.98 0.02 11.94
N VAL A 175 -4.83 -0.56 12.27
CA VAL A 175 -3.62 0.22 12.61
C VAL A 175 -3.19 1.13 11.46
N ILE A 176 -3.08 0.59 10.25
CA ILE A 176 -2.52 1.31 9.10
C ILE A 176 -3.47 2.38 8.55
N GLU A 177 -4.77 2.09 8.51
CA GLU A 177 -5.77 2.99 7.92
C GLU A 177 -6.50 3.83 8.97
N ASP A 178 -6.82 3.27 10.14
CA ASP A 178 -7.59 3.97 11.17
C ASP A 178 -6.74 4.76 12.16
N VAL A 179 -5.47 4.40 12.34
CA VAL A 179 -4.58 5.08 13.30
C VAL A 179 -3.53 5.90 12.59
N CYS A 180 -2.90 5.26 11.60
CA CYS A 180 -1.80 5.83 10.84
C CYS A 180 -2.22 6.25 9.43
N GLY A 181 -3.52 6.37 9.18
CA GLY A 181 -4.06 6.76 7.88
C GLY A 181 -3.47 8.09 7.40
N ALA A 182 -3.40 9.10 8.28
CA ALA A 182 -2.88 10.42 7.92
C ALA A 182 -1.34 10.51 7.80
N ASP A 183 -0.61 9.52 8.32
CA ASP A 183 0.85 9.57 8.39
C ASP A 183 1.48 9.27 7.03
N ALA A 184 2.37 10.15 6.58
CA ALA A 184 3.17 9.95 5.37
C ALA A 184 4.26 8.89 5.57
N GLU A 185 4.74 8.75 6.80
CA GLU A 185 5.74 7.77 7.23
C GLU A 185 5.30 7.13 8.55
N ILE A 186 5.33 5.80 8.61
CA ILE A 186 4.92 5.02 9.78
C ILE A 186 6.07 4.12 10.19
N SER A 187 6.66 4.36 11.36
CA SER A 187 7.70 3.47 11.88
C SER A 187 7.13 2.10 12.22
N LEU A 188 7.87 1.02 11.96
CA LEU A 188 7.45 -0.34 12.33
C LEU A 188 7.28 -0.47 13.84
N ALA A 189 8.06 0.27 14.64
CA ALA A 189 7.90 0.33 16.09
C ALA A 189 6.54 0.91 16.49
N ARG A 190 6.05 1.94 15.79
CA ARG A 190 4.70 2.48 16.00
C ARG A 190 3.64 1.47 15.60
N ILE A 191 3.79 0.77 14.47
CA ILE A 191 2.85 -0.30 14.06
C ILE A 191 2.78 -1.37 15.14
N ALA A 192 3.92 -1.86 15.63
CA ALA A 192 3.97 -2.87 16.69
C ALA A 192 3.25 -2.39 17.97
N CYS A 193 3.51 -1.15 18.40
CA CYS A 193 2.85 -0.55 19.56
C CYS A 193 1.33 -0.44 19.39
N GLU A 194 0.86 0.11 18.27
CA GLU A 194 -0.58 0.30 18.03
C GLU A 194 -1.31 -1.03 17.82
N PHE A 195 -0.63 -2.03 17.24
CA PHE A 195 -1.13 -3.40 17.11
C PHE A 195 -1.29 -4.07 18.48
N GLU A 196 -0.31 -3.88 19.39
CA GLU A 196 -0.35 -4.36 20.77
C GLU A 196 -1.51 -3.75 21.58
N LEU A 197 -1.84 -2.48 21.34
CA LEU A 197 -2.97 -1.83 22.01
C LEU A 197 -4.33 -2.36 21.52
N ARG A 198 -4.45 -2.67 20.24
CA ARG A 198 -5.72 -3.11 19.60
C ARG A 198 -5.99 -4.60 19.70
N ARG A 199 -4.96 -5.42 19.92
CA ARG A 199 -5.13 -6.86 20.11
C ARG A 199 -5.82 -7.24 21.42
N SER A 200 -6.17 -6.31 22.31
CA SER A 200 -6.63 -6.61 23.68
C SER A 200 -7.83 -7.59 23.78
N SER A 201 -8.63 -7.75 22.71
CA SER A 201 -9.68 -8.77 22.59
C SER A 201 -9.38 -9.87 21.57
N MET A 202 -8.36 -9.70 20.73
CA MET A 202 -8.00 -10.61 19.64
C MET A 202 -6.73 -11.38 20.00
N LYS A 203 -6.79 -12.71 19.88
CA LYS A 203 -5.63 -13.58 20.11
C LYS A 203 -4.65 -13.53 18.95
N VAL A 204 -4.01 -12.37 18.80
CA VAL A 204 -2.90 -12.09 17.90
C VAL A 204 -1.71 -11.62 18.73
N ALA A 205 -0.52 -11.59 18.14
CA ALA A 205 0.71 -11.15 18.78
C ALA A 205 1.63 -10.48 17.75
N ASN A 206 2.61 -9.72 18.25
CA ASN A 206 3.69 -9.16 17.46
C ASN A 206 5.05 -9.49 18.10
N GLU A 207 6.06 -9.70 17.26
CA GLU A 207 7.43 -10.03 17.65
C GLU A 207 8.40 -9.13 16.87
N PRO A 208 8.83 -7.99 17.45
CA PRO A 208 9.72 -7.04 16.79
C PRO A 208 11.19 -7.50 16.80
N LEU A 209 11.93 -7.16 15.74
CA LEU A 209 13.38 -7.35 15.61
C LEU A 209 14.02 -6.11 14.95
N ASP A 210 14.87 -5.40 15.69
CA ASP A 210 15.67 -4.26 15.24
C ASP A 210 14.88 -3.13 14.52
N LEU A 211 13.75 -2.70 15.09
CA LEU A 211 12.81 -1.77 14.44
C LEU A 211 13.23 -0.29 14.43
N ASP A 212 14.30 0.10 15.11
CA ASP A 212 14.59 1.48 15.53
C ASP A 212 14.62 2.55 14.41
N LYS A 213 14.81 2.14 13.15
CA LYS A 213 14.85 3.06 11.99
C LYS A 213 14.00 2.59 10.81
N ALA A 214 13.23 1.53 10.98
CA ALA A 214 12.41 0.98 9.92
C ALA A 214 11.08 1.71 9.85
N ALA A 215 10.76 2.24 8.68
CA ALA A 215 9.49 2.89 8.44
C ALA A 215 8.95 2.57 7.05
N LEU A 216 7.62 2.46 7.00
CA LEU A 216 6.87 2.44 5.75
C LEU A 216 6.62 3.88 5.33
N THR A 217 7.03 4.24 4.12
CA THR A 217 6.80 5.57 3.54
C THR A 217 5.78 5.47 2.42
N ARG A 218 4.73 6.28 2.49
CA ARG A 218 3.70 6.28 1.43
C ARG A 218 4.28 6.85 0.14
N THR A 219 3.95 6.23 -0.98
CA THR A 219 4.39 6.67 -2.33
C THR A 219 3.75 8.00 -2.72
N THR A 220 2.57 8.29 -2.17
CA THR A 220 1.83 9.54 -2.38
C THR A 220 1.59 10.21 -1.03
N GLN A 221 2.16 11.39 -0.86
CA GLN A 221 1.93 12.24 0.31
C GLN A 221 0.77 13.20 0.03
N LEU A 222 -0.25 13.09 0.87
CA LEU A 222 -1.38 14.01 0.85
C LEU A 222 -1.13 15.16 1.85
N PRO A 223 -1.86 16.27 1.71
CA PRO A 223 -1.90 17.31 2.73
C PRO A 223 -2.18 16.73 4.11
N THR A 224 -1.66 17.42 5.12
CA THR A 224 -1.87 17.09 6.53
C THR A 224 -2.72 18.16 7.20
N GLY A 225 -3.26 17.86 8.38
CA GLY A 225 -4.06 18.80 9.18
C GLY A 225 -5.57 18.69 8.97
N GLN A 226 -6.02 17.80 8.08
CA GLN A 226 -7.42 17.43 7.92
C GLN A 226 -7.84 16.39 8.98
N THR A 227 -9.15 16.23 9.17
CA THR A 227 -9.69 15.10 9.93
C THR A 227 -9.45 13.79 9.18
N LEU A 228 -9.40 12.67 9.91
CA LEU A 228 -9.03 11.38 9.33
C LEU A 228 -10.02 10.88 8.26
N ASP A 229 -11.31 11.14 8.43
CA ASP A 229 -12.36 10.81 7.45
C ASP A 229 -12.17 11.57 6.14
N VAL A 230 -11.84 12.86 6.21
CA VAL A 230 -11.52 13.69 5.05
C VAL A 230 -10.22 13.23 4.39
N HIS A 231 -9.20 12.88 5.17
CA HIS A 231 -7.94 12.36 4.66
C HIS A 231 -8.13 11.05 3.90
N ARG A 232 -8.94 10.13 4.44
CA ARG A 232 -9.30 8.87 3.76
C ARG A 232 -10.05 9.11 2.46
N LEU A 233 -11.06 9.97 2.47
CA LEU A 233 -11.78 10.34 1.26
C LEU A 233 -10.82 10.87 0.18
N LEU A 234 -9.92 11.79 0.56
CA LEU A 234 -8.96 12.34 -0.38
C LEU A 234 -8.01 11.26 -0.92
N ARG A 235 -7.54 10.35 -0.07
CA ARG A 235 -6.72 9.21 -0.49
C ARG A 235 -7.46 8.31 -1.47
N ASP A 236 -8.67 7.90 -1.13
CA ASP A 236 -9.48 6.99 -1.96
C ASP A 236 -9.74 7.59 -3.35
N VAL A 237 -9.90 8.91 -3.45
CA VAL A 237 -10.01 9.58 -4.75
C VAL A 237 -8.65 9.62 -5.48
N VAL A 238 -7.57 9.98 -4.79
CA VAL A 238 -6.23 10.08 -5.39
C VAL A 238 -5.70 8.71 -5.85
N ASP A 239 -5.98 7.65 -5.10
CA ASP A 239 -5.54 6.29 -5.42
C ASP A 239 -6.30 5.67 -6.62
N ARG A 240 -7.47 6.22 -6.97
CA ARG A 240 -8.21 5.87 -8.18
C ARG A 240 -7.73 6.63 -9.42
N LEU A 241 -6.87 7.65 -9.26
CA LEU A 241 -6.29 8.36 -10.40
C LEU A 241 -5.28 7.47 -11.14
N PRO A 242 -5.29 7.48 -12.48
CA PRO A 242 -4.18 7.01 -13.32
C PRO A 242 -2.81 7.46 -12.80
N PRO A 243 -1.75 6.63 -12.94
CA PRO A 243 -0.43 6.95 -12.38
C PRO A 243 0.16 8.29 -12.83
N ASP A 244 -0.03 8.66 -14.10
CA ASP A 244 0.42 9.91 -14.71
C ASP A 244 -0.31 11.12 -14.11
N GLU A 245 -1.62 11.00 -13.91
CA GLU A 245 -2.42 12.03 -13.26
C GLU A 245 -2.07 12.17 -11.79
N ARG A 246 -1.93 11.05 -11.06
CA ARG A 246 -1.53 11.06 -9.65
C ARG A 246 -0.20 11.79 -9.49
N LEU A 247 0.78 11.48 -10.32
CA LEU A 247 2.08 12.17 -10.31
C LEU A 247 1.93 13.67 -10.61
N HIS A 248 1.10 14.03 -11.60
CA HIS A 248 0.87 15.43 -11.97
C HIS A 248 0.16 16.21 -10.86
N PHE A 249 -0.94 15.68 -10.34
CA PHE A 249 -1.75 16.32 -9.30
C PHE A 249 -0.97 16.45 -8.00
N VAL A 250 -0.39 15.35 -7.51
CA VAL A 250 0.34 15.32 -6.24
C VAL A 250 1.59 16.20 -6.30
N ALA A 251 2.39 16.11 -7.36
CA ALA A 251 3.62 16.92 -7.46
C ALA A 251 3.33 18.42 -7.61
N LYS A 252 2.25 18.81 -8.30
CA LYS A 252 1.84 20.21 -8.45
C LYS A 252 1.21 20.77 -7.18
N ALA A 253 0.40 19.96 -6.50
CA ALA A 253 -0.12 20.24 -5.17
C ALA A 253 1.00 20.47 -4.14
N GLN A 254 2.12 19.76 -4.29
CA GLN A 254 3.28 19.83 -3.40
C GLN A 254 4.24 20.98 -3.72
N SER A 255 4.02 21.77 -4.77
CA SER A 255 4.94 22.84 -5.17
C SER A 255 4.73 24.13 -4.38
N ALA A 256 5.02 24.10 -3.08
CA ALA A 256 5.30 25.29 -2.27
C ALA A 256 6.62 25.04 -1.53
N GLY A 257 7.65 25.82 -1.85
CA GLY A 257 9.03 25.63 -1.37
C GLY A 257 9.27 25.86 0.13
N SER A 258 8.23 25.79 0.97
CA SER A 258 8.27 26.07 2.41
C SER A 258 7.82 24.90 3.31
N GLY A 259 7.50 23.73 2.76
CA GLY A 259 7.06 22.58 3.58
C GLY A 259 5.59 22.65 4.03
N GLU A 260 4.87 23.72 3.70
CA GLU A 260 3.42 23.78 3.80
C GLU A 260 2.80 23.33 2.47
N LEU A 261 2.06 22.22 2.50
CA LEU A 261 1.29 21.70 1.37
C LEU A 261 0.07 22.60 1.10
N THR A 262 0.30 23.81 0.61
CA THR A 262 -0.79 24.76 0.27
C THR A 262 -1.24 24.56 -1.17
N TRP A 263 -2.43 23.97 -1.33
CA TRP A 263 -3.12 23.86 -2.61
C TRP A 263 -3.73 25.23 -2.92
N ASN A 264 -2.98 26.09 -3.59
CA ASN A 264 -3.42 27.46 -3.86
C ASN A 264 -4.31 27.50 -5.12
N PHE A 265 -5.59 27.20 -4.93
CA PHE A 265 -6.66 27.43 -5.93
C PHE A 265 -7.39 28.77 -5.74
N GLU A 266 -6.80 29.68 -4.99
CA GLU A 266 -7.41 30.97 -4.65
C GLU A 266 -7.23 32.01 -5.76
N GLY A 267 -8.27 32.83 -5.94
CA GLY A 267 -8.32 33.88 -6.95
C GLY A 267 -8.58 33.38 -8.38
N ARG A 268 -8.51 34.28 -9.36
CA ARG A 268 -8.75 34.01 -10.80
C ARG A 268 -10.17 33.62 -11.19
N ASP A 269 -11.15 34.17 -10.47
CA ASP A 269 -12.57 33.94 -10.78
C ASP A 269 -12.95 34.40 -12.18
N GLU A 270 -12.32 35.47 -12.67
CA GLU A 270 -12.53 35.98 -14.02
C GLU A 270 -12.02 35.01 -15.08
N GLU A 271 -10.78 34.52 -14.94
CA GLU A 271 -10.22 33.54 -15.87
C GLU A 271 -10.97 32.21 -15.82
N ARG A 272 -11.37 31.77 -14.63
CA ARG A 272 -12.24 30.59 -14.46
C ARG A 272 -13.56 30.77 -15.20
N ARG A 273 -14.24 31.90 -15.02
CA ARG A 273 -15.50 32.22 -15.70
C ARG A 273 -15.30 32.28 -17.21
N ALA A 274 -14.17 32.79 -17.69
CA ALA A 274 -13.84 32.81 -19.11
C ALA A 274 -13.65 31.40 -19.69
N VAL A 275 -12.95 30.51 -18.99
CA VAL A 275 -12.79 29.10 -19.41
C VAL A 275 -14.13 28.37 -19.41
N ARG A 276 -14.97 28.59 -18.40
CA ARG A 276 -16.33 28.01 -18.36
C ARG A 276 -17.18 28.52 -19.52
N THR A 277 -17.22 29.84 -19.74
CA THR A 277 -17.96 30.45 -20.84
C THR A 277 -17.52 29.87 -22.18
N TRP A 278 -16.20 29.66 -22.35
CA TRP A 278 -15.63 29.03 -23.53
C TRP A 278 -16.09 27.57 -23.70
N LEU A 279 -16.10 26.78 -22.62
CA LEU A 279 -16.60 25.39 -22.60
C LEU A 279 -18.09 25.30 -22.95
N ASP A 280 -18.89 26.27 -22.51
CA ASP A 280 -20.34 26.31 -22.73
C ASP A 280 -20.73 26.71 -24.18
N THR A 281 -19.81 27.28 -24.96
CA THR A 281 -20.10 27.83 -26.30
C THR A 281 -19.89 26.86 -27.48
N GLU A 282 -19.56 25.58 -27.23
CA GLU A 282 -19.51 24.39 -28.12
C GLU A 282 -18.75 24.44 -29.49
N ASP A 283 -18.36 25.60 -30.02
CA ASP A 283 -17.82 25.72 -31.39
C ASP A 283 -16.29 25.82 -31.51
N GLU A 284 -15.55 25.87 -30.40
CA GLU A 284 -14.08 25.97 -30.42
C GLU A 284 -13.39 24.74 -29.77
N PRO A 285 -12.50 24.02 -30.47
CA PRO A 285 -11.92 22.78 -29.95
C PRO A 285 -10.73 22.98 -28.97
N ILE A 286 -10.17 24.19 -28.86
CA ILE A 286 -8.93 24.44 -28.09
C ILE A 286 -8.99 25.74 -27.29
N CYS A 287 -8.84 25.63 -25.96
CA CYS A 287 -8.61 26.78 -25.07
C CYS A 287 -7.10 27.00 -24.87
N ILE A 288 -6.62 28.23 -25.11
CA ILE A 288 -5.21 28.57 -24.94
C ILE A 288 -5.03 29.51 -23.74
N VAL A 289 -4.46 28.99 -22.65
CA VAL A 289 -4.10 29.80 -21.47
C VAL A 289 -2.74 30.49 -21.69
N ARG A 290 -2.77 31.83 -21.76
CA ARG A 290 -1.58 32.67 -22.00
C ARG A 290 -1.23 33.51 -20.76
N GLY A 291 0.02 33.93 -20.66
CA GLY A 291 0.52 34.74 -19.55
C GLY A 291 2.04 34.69 -19.44
N LYS A 292 2.64 35.66 -18.73
CA LYS A 292 4.10 35.72 -18.54
C LYS A 292 4.63 34.52 -17.74
N GLY A 293 5.92 34.24 -17.83
CA GLY A 293 6.60 33.30 -16.92
C GLY A 293 6.32 33.67 -15.46
N GLY A 294 6.15 32.67 -14.59
CA GLY A 294 5.87 32.90 -13.16
C GLY A 294 4.43 33.31 -12.80
N GLN A 295 3.55 33.59 -13.77
CA GLN A 295 2.16 33.98 -13.49
C GLN A 295 1.22 32.80 -13.20
N GLY A 296 1.68 31.71 -12.59
CA GLY A 296 0.79 30.65 -12.11
C GLY A 296 -0.08 29.92 -13.15
N LYS A 297 0.22 29.99 -14.46
CA LYS A 297 -0.56 29.31 -15.51
C LYS A 297 -0.73 27.81 -15.25
N SER A 298 0.33 27.15 -14.81
CA SER A 298 0.30 25.73 -14.47
C SER A 298 -0.59 25.42 -13.27
N ALA A 299 -0.65 26.32 -12.29
CA ALA A 299 -1.55 26.17 -11.14
C ALA A 299 -3.00 26.38 -11.58
N PHE A 300 -3.27 27.38 -12.44
CA PHE A 300 -4.59 27.61 -13.03
C PHE A 300 -5.06 26.40 -13.86
N LEU A 301 -4.20 25.84 -14.71
CA LEU A 301 -4.53 24.62 -15.45
C LEU A 301 -4.78 23.43 -14.51
N GLY A 302 -3.98 23.29 -13.44
CA GLY A 302 -4.22 22.30 -12.40
C GLY A 302 -5.59 22.49 -11.73
N ASP A 303 -5.99 23.72 -11.43
CA ASP A 303 -7.32 24.07 -10.89
C ASP A 303 -8.43 23.61 -11.84
N ILE A 304 -8.34 23.93 -13.13
CA ILE A 304 -9.33 23.51 -14.13
C ILE A 304 -9.43 21.99 -14.24
N VAL A 305 -8.31 21.26 -14.31
CA VAL A 305 -8.32 19.78 -14.38
C VAL A 305 -8.82 19.16 -13.07
N THR A 306 -8.56 19.80 -11.93
CA THR A 306 -9.10 19.36 -10.63
C THR A 306 -10.62 19.53 -10.62
N ARG A 307 -11.11 20.68 -11.10
CA ARG A 307 -12.54 21.00 -11.17
C ARG A 307 -13.32 20.16 -12.16
N SER A 308 -12.67 19.63 -13.21
CA SER A 308 -13.32 18.69 -14.13
C SER A 308 -13.51 17.29 -13.54
N ARG A 309 -13.06 17.04 -12.31
CA ARG A 309 -13.25 15.79 -11.56
C ARG A 309 -14.13 16.03 -10.34
N PRO A 310 -15.45 15.79 -10.44
CA PRO A 310 -16.39 16.08 -9.36
C PRO A 310 -15.97 15.45 -8.03
N GLU A 311 -15.57 14.18 -8.02
CA GLU A 311 -15.17 13.47 -6.79
C GLU A 311 -13.90 14.05 -6.15
N LEU A 312 -12.92 14.47 -6.96
CA LEU A 312 -11.69 15.09 -6.46
C LEU A 312 -11.96 16.51 -5.95
N CYS A 313 -12.74 17.28 -6.71
CA CYS A 313 -13.17 18.61 -6.30
C CYS A 313 -13.94 18.55 -4.96
N GLU A 314 -14.89 17.62 -4.81
CA GLU A 314 -15.65 17.43 -3.57
C GLU A 314 -14.72 17.08 -2.40
N ALA A 315 -13.81 16.12 -2.59
CA ALA A 315 -12.85 15.72 -1.55
C ALA A 315 -11.98 16.90 -1.09
N LEU A 316 -11.54 17.76 -2.03
CA LEU A 316 -10.70 18.93 -1.73
C LEU A 316 -11.47 20.06 -1.07
N VAL A 317 -12.71 20.30 -1.48
CA VAL A 317 -13.60 21.26 -0.81
C VAL A 317 -13.87 20.83 0.62
N ARG A 318 -14.19 19.54 0.84
CA ARG A 318 -14.37 18.97 2.19
C ARG A 318 -13.10 19.06 3.03
N ALA A 319 -11.93 18.98 2.39
CA ALA A 319 -10.64 19.16 3.04
C ALA A 319 -10.28 20.62 3.37
N GLY A 320 -11.10 21.59 2.94
CA GLY A 320 -10.77 23.01 3.07
C GLY A 320 -9.58 23.42 2.21
N LEU A 321 -9.20 22.60 1.22
CA LEU A 321 -8.08 22.84 0.31
C LEU A 321 -8.52 23.54 -0.98
N MET A 322 -9.83 23.78 -1.12
CA MET A 322 -10.43 24.35 -2.31
C MET A 322 -11.72 25.08 -1.93
N THR A 323 -11.93 26.25 -2.51
CA THR A 323 -13.21 26.96 -2.35
C THR A 323 -14.27 26.30 -3.22
N GLU A 324 -15.45 26.09 -2.63
CA GLU A 324 -16.65 25.73 -3.36
C GLU A 324 -16.98 26.84 -4.37
N VAL A 325 -17.43 26.45 -5.56
CA VAL A 325 -17.82 27.40 -6.61
C VAL A 325 -19.15 26.93 -7.18
N ASP A 326 -20.06 27.87 -7.43
CA ASP A 326 -21.51 27.68 -7.63
C ASP A 326 -21.96 26.65 -8.69
N SER A 327 -21.05 26.05 -9.47
CA SER A 327 -21.24 24.80 -10.25
C SER A 327 -20.08 24.60 -11.20
N TRP A 328 -19.24 23.58 -10.99
CA TRP A 328 -18.26 23.08 -11.98
C TRP A 328 -18.51 21.62 -12.36
N THR A 329 -19.61 21.05 -11.86
CA THR A 329 -19.96 19.63 -11.95
C THR A 329 -20.28 19.12 -13.36
N ASP A 330 -20.44 20.01 -14.34
CA ASP A 330 -20.88 19.67 -15.71
C ASP A 330 -19.73 19.55 -16.74
N LEU A 331 -18.46 19.63 -16.32
CA LEU A 331 -17.31 19.53 -17.24
C LEU A 331 -16.90 18.11 -17.64
N ALA A 332 -17.71 17.10 -17.34
CA ALA A 332 -17.41 15.69 -17.63
C ALA A 332 -17.47 15.31 -19.13
N SER A 333 -17.44 16.28 -20.06
CA SER A 333 -17.46 15.98 -21.49
C SER A 333 -16.06 15.52 -21.97
N PRO A 334 -15.93 14.40 -22.71
CA PRO A 334 -14.64 13.70 -22.90
C PRO A 334 -13.62 14.38 -23.85
N ASN A 335 -13.89 15.57 -24.37
CA ASN A 335 -13.22 16.08 -25.58
C ASN A 335 -12.44 17.39 -25.42
N THR A 336 -12.00 17.77 -24.22
CA THR A 336 -11.30 19.05 -24.04
C THR A 336 -9.77 18.88 -24.02
N VAL A 337 -9.08 19.42 -25.03
CA VAL A 337 -7.61 19.51 -25.06
C VAL A 337 -7.18 20.94 -24.71
N ILE A 338 -6.55 21.12 -23.55
CA ILE A 338 -5.95 22.40 -23.16
C ILE A 338 -4.46 22.37 -23.51
N LEU A 339 -4.03 23.16 -24.51
CA LEU A 339 -2.64 23.20 -24.95
C LEU A 339 -1.84 24.30 -24.25
N TRP A 340 -0.61 23.97 -23.87
CA TRP A 340 0.36 24.88 -23.28
C TRP A 340 1.51 25.16 -24.25
N PHE A 341 1.85 26.44 -24.45
CA PHE A 341 3.06 26.85 -25.15
C PHE A 341 3.89 27.82 -24.29
N PRO A 342 5.16 27.51 -23.99
CA PRO A 342 6.08 28.48 -23.43
C PRO A 342 6.53 29.45 -24.52
N ARG A 343 6.06 30.70 -24.48
CA ARG A 343 6.78 31.79 -25.18
C ARG A 343 7.95 32.18 -24.29
N ASP A 344 9.12 31.60 -24.57
CA ASP A 344 10.44 32.21 -24.39
C ASP A 344 11.54 31.30 -24.95
N ARG A 345 11.56 31.08 -26.27
CA ARG A 345 12.76 31.10 -27.14
C ARG A 345 12.28 31.40 -28.56
N GLY A 346 12.85 32.42 -29.20
CA GLY A 346 12.50 32.80 -30.56
C GLY A 346 12.61 31.61 -31.53
N GLY A 347 11.53 31.34 -32.26
CA GLY A 347 11.47 30.28 -33.26
C GLY A 347 10.30 30.52 -34.19
N PHE A 348 10.62 30.65 -35.48
CA PHE A 348 9.72 30.89 -36.61
C PHE A 348 8.47 30.01 -36.59
N LEU A 349 7.30 30.64 -36.78
CA LEU A 349 6.08 29.95 -37.22
C LEU A 349 6.19 29.71 -38.74
N MET A 350 6.29 28.45 -39.16
CA MET A 350 5.91 28.05 -40.53
C MET A 350 4.39 28.01 -40.66
N PRO A 351 3.83 28.30 -41.86
CA PRO A 351 2.41 28.14 -42.11
C PRO A 351 2.08 26.65 -42.32
N LEU A 352 0.97 26.19 -41.75
CA LEU A 352 0.34 24.94 -42.15
C LEU A 352 -0.48 25.21 -43.45
N PRO A 353 -0.45 24.31 -44.45
CA PRO A 353 -1.25 24.46 -45.65
C PRO A 353 -2.72 24.11 -45.39
N ALA A 354 -3.58 24.68 -46.25
CA ALA A 354 -5.04 24.58 -46.21
C ALA A 354 -5.60 23.17 -46.46
#